data_AF-A0A353GKQ1-F1
#
_entry.id   AF-A0A353GKQ1-F1
#
_cell.length_a   1.000
_cell.length_b   1.000
_cell.length_c   1.000
_cell.angle_alpha   90.00
_cell.angle_beta   90.00
_cell.angle_gamma   90.00
#
_symmetry.space_group_name_H-M   'P 1'
#
loop_
_entity.id
_entity.type
_entity.pdbx_description
1 polymer ?
#
loop_
_entity_poly.entity_id
_entity_poly.type
_entity_poly.pdbx_seq_one_letter_code
_entity_poly.pdbx_strand_id
1 'polypeptide(L)'
;HDVWGVIYELTGSAGNRLDTWQDARQDGTGAYFNYPIRITDTAGVERIVLFYKKDISDEPRIPSSEFLDFIIQGAVANALPAEYIEELRQIESKPAEYAVPKRKNFGRELLAEIS
;
A
#
# COMPACT_ATOMS: atom_id res chain seq x y z
N HIS A 1 8.71 -9.62 13.57
CA HIS A 1 8.29 -10.16 12.27
C HIS A 1 8.70 -9.14 11.24
N ASP A 2 9.34 -9.59 10.16
CA ASP A 2 9.82 -8.70 9.11
C ASP A 2 8.73 -8.52 8.06
N VAL A 3 8.69 -7.36 7.41
CA VAL A 3 7.71 -7.05 6.37
C VAL A 3 8.45 -6.82 5.07
N TRP A 4 8.20 -7.67 4.09
CA TRP A 4 8.75 -7.51 2.74
C TRP A 4 7.82 -6.68 1.86
N GLY A 5 8.42 -5.90 0.97
CA GLY A 5 7.72 -5.04 0.04
C GLY A 5 8.56 -4.72 -1.18
N VAL A 6 8.03 -3.86 -2.04
CA VAL A 6 8.67 -3.42 -3.29
C VAL A 6 8.98 -1.93 -3.20
N ILE A 7 10.18 -1.53 -3.58
CA ILE A 7 10.60 -0.13 -3.63
C ILE A 7 10.34 0.40 -5.04
N TYR A 8 9.55 1.46 -5.15
CA TYR A 8 9.31 2.17 -6.40
C TYR A 8 10.01 3.52 -6.38
N GLU A 9 10.80 3.81 -7.41
CA GLU A 9 11.26 5.16 -7.69
C GLU A 9 10.17 5.90 -8.47
N LEU A 10 9.70 7.01 -7.92
CA LEU A 10 8.62 7.80 -8.50
C LEU A 10 9.12 9.20 -8.85
N THR A 11 8.63 9.75 -9.96
CA THR A 11 8.74 11.18 -10.22
C THR A 11 7.89 11.96 -9.22
N GLY A 12 8.18 13.25 -9.03
CA GLY A 12 7.37 14.11 -8.14
C GLY A 12 5.88 14.12 -8.52
N SER A 13 5.55 14.14 -9.82
CA SER A 13 4.16 14.09 -10.30
C SER A 13 3.48 12.75 -10.03
N ALA A 14 4.19 11.64 -10.18
CA ALA A 14 3.68 10.31 -9.82
C ALA A 14 3.46 10.18 -8.31
N GLY A 15 4.35 10.75 -7.49
CA GLY A 15 4.21 10.86 -6.04
C GLY A 15 2.94 11.62 -5.63
N ASN A 16 2.73 12.82 -6.16
CA ASN A 16 1.52 13.62 -5.88
C ASN A 16 0.23 12.88 -6.28
N ARG A 17 0.27 12.17 -7.41
CA ARG A 17 -0.86 11.35 -7.86
C ARG A 17 -1.10 10.17 -6.92
N LEU A 18 -0.05 9.57 -6.38
CA LEU A 18 -0.16 8.49 -5.40
C LEU A 18 -0.66 8.98 -4.04
N ASP A 19 -0.23 10.16 -3.58
CA ASP A 19 -0.77 10.82 -2.37
C ASP A 19 -2.28 11.02 -2.50
N THR A 20 -2.72 11.55 -3.64
CA THR A 20 -4.13 11.65 -3.98
C THR A 20 -4.80 10.28 -3.95
N TRP A 21 -4.18 9.27 -4.58
CA TRP A 21 -4.76 7.94 -4.66
C TRP A 21 -4.90 7.28 -3.28
N GLN A 22 -4.00 7.57 -2.34
CA GLN A 22 -4.05 7.06 -0.98
C GLN A 22 -4.91 7.92 -0.04
N ASP A 23 -5.35 9.10 -0.47
CA ASP A 23 -5.95 10.12 0.39
C ASP A 23 -4.98 10.55 1.50
N ALA A 24 -3.72 10.81 1.12
CA ALA A 24 -2.70 11.35 2.01
C ALA A 24 -2.62 12.87 1.86
N ARG A 25 -3.17 13.59 2.84
CA ARG A 25 -3.34 15.04 2.80
C ARG A 25 -2.31 15.76 3.66
N GLN A 26 -1.82 16.90 3.19
CA GLN A 26 -0.85 17.73 3.92
C GLN A 26 -1.39 18.28 5.24
N ASP A 27 -2.73 18.43 5.36
CA ASP A 27 -3.39 18.89 6.58
C ASP A 27 -3.60 17.78 7.63
N GLY A 28 -3.18 16.54 7.34
CA GLY A 28 -3.30 15.40 8.26
C GLY A 28 -4.71 14.82 8.38
N THR A 29 -5.69 15.28 7.59
CA THR A 29 -7.09 14.80 7.66
C THR A 29 -7.38 13.60 6.75
N GLY A 30 -6.36 13.12 6.04
CA GLY A 30 -6.47 12.01 5.09
C GLY A 30 -6.57 10.64 5.74
N ALA A 31 -7.02 9.64 4.97
CA ALA A 31 -7.08 8.25 5.42
C ALA A 31 -5.68 7.62 5.69
N TYR A 32 -4.64 8.15 5.04
CA TYR A 32 -3.25 7.72 5.21
C TYR A 32 -2.33 8.93 5.39
N PHE A 33 -1.14 8.71 5.93
CA PHE A 33 -0.08 9.70 5.99
C PHE A 33 1.24 9.13 5.47
N ASN A 34 2.06 10.01 4.91
CA ASN A 34 3.43 9.68 4.51
C ASN A 34 4.31 9.57 5.75
N TYR A 35 4.93 8.41 5.94
CA TYR A 35 5.82 8.12 7.05
C TYR A 35 7.17 7.65 6.51
N PRO A 36 8.28 8.34 6.81
CA PRO A 36 9.61 7.87 6.41
C PRO A 36 9.98 6.64 7.23
N ILE A 37 10.30 5.54 6.55
CA ILE A 37 10.79 4.31 7.18
C ILE A 37 12.19 3.98 6.70
N ARG A 38 12.99 3.38 7.58
CA ARG A 38 14.27 2.77 7.22
C ARG A 38 14.03 1.32 6.85
N ILE A 39 14.57 0.89 5.72
CA ILE A 39 14.53 -0.49 5.25
C ILE A 39 15.94 -0.96 4.92
N THR A 40 16.11 -2.28 4.82
CA THR A 40 17.30 -2.92 4.25
C THR A 40 16.88 -3.59 2.95
N ASP A 41 17.55 -3.26 1.85
CA ASP A 41 17.25 -3.88 0.54
C ASP A 41 17.88 -5.27 0.39
N THR A 42 17.61 -5.94 -0.73
CA THR A 42 18.14 -7.27 -1.03
C THR A 42 19.67 -7.32 -1.22
N ALA A 43 20.33 -6.17 -1.37
CA ALA A 43 21.78 -6.05 -1.39
C ALA A 43 22.38 -5.75 -0.01
N GLY A 44 21.55 -5.68 1.04
CA GLY A 44 21.96 -5.35 2.41
C GLY A 44 22.16 -3.85 2.64
N VAL A 45 21.71 -2.98 1.72
CA VAL A 45 21.89 -1.53 1.83
C VAL A 45 20.71 -0.91 2.56
N GLU A 46 20.99 -0.10 3.58
CA GLU A 46 19.97 0.68 4.25
C GLU A 46 19.48 1.84 3.39
N ARG A 47 18.16 2.05 3.34
CA ARG A 47 17.54 3.16 2.62
C ARG A 47 16.43 3.78 3.45
N ILE A 48 16.17 5.06 3.21
CA ILE A 48 14.96 5.72 3.71
C ILE A 48 13.97 5.80 2.56
N VAL A 49 12.76 5.29 2.79
CA VAL A 49 11.66 5.33 1.81
C VAL A 49 10.42 5.93 2.45
N LEU A 50 9.55 6.51 1.63
CA LEU A 50 8.23 6.96 2.08
C LEU A 50 7.25 5.78 2.06
N PHE A 51 6.52 5.61 3.16
CA PHE A 51 5.52 4.57 3.34
C PHE A 51 4.18 5.18 3.73
N TYR A 52 3.09 4.73 3.10
CA TYR A 52 1.75 5.14 3.47
C TYR A 52 1.27 4.32 4.67
N LYS A 53 1.13 4.98 5.81
CA LYS A 53 0.62 4.35 7.03
C LYS A 53 -0.78 4.86 7.31
N LYS A 54 -1.70 3.95 7.63
CA LYS A 54 -3.02 4.32 8.15
C LYS A 54 -2.86 4.75 9.61
N ASP A 55 -3.44 5.89 9.99
CA ASP A 55 -3.54 6.24 11.40
C ASP A 55 -4.70 5.46 12.03
N ILE A 56 -4.38 4.57 12.96
CA ILE A 56 -5.33 3.58 13.46
C ILE A 56 -6.17 4.23 14.54
N SER A 57 -7.40 4.63 14.21
CA SER A 57 -8.46 4.91 15.20
C SER A 57 -9.55 3.83 15.25
N ASP A 58 -9.55 2.89 14.29
CA ASP A 58 -10.56 1.82 14.18
C ASP A 58 -10.08 0.51 14.82
N GLU A 59 -11.03 -0.34 15.22
CA GLU A 59 -10.73 -1.73 15.59
C GLU A 59 -10.07 -2.49 14.43
N PRO A 60 -9.00 -3.26 14.67
CA PRO A 60 -8.38 -4.10 13.66
C PRO A 60 -9.40 -5.04 12.99
N ARG A 61 -9.34 -5.15 11.67
CA ARG A 61 -10.21 -6.04 10.87
C ARG A 61 -9.37 -6.93 9.97
N ILE A 62 -9.82 -8.17 9.80
CA ILE A 62 -9.22 -9.11 8.85
C ILE A 62 -9.45 -8.62 7.39
N PRO A 63 -8.48 -8.83 6.49
CA PRO A 63 -8.62 -8.44 5.09
C PRO A 63 -9.67 -9.28 4.37
N SER A 64 -10.13 -8.79 3.21
CA SER A 64 -10.89 -9.64 2.31
C SER A 64 -9.98 -10.62 1.57
N SER A 65 -10.48 -11.82 1.27
CA SER A 65 -9.72 -12.85 0.55
C SER A 65 -9.28 -12.34 -0.83
N GLU A 66 -10.14 -11.60 -1.54
CA GLU A 66 -9.83 -11.01 -2.84
C GLU A 66 -8.74 -9.93 -2.77
N PHE A 67 -8.71 -9.16 -1.67
CA PHE A 67 -7.67 -8.16 -1.46
C PHE A 67 -6.34 -8.83 -1.09
N LEU A 68 -6.38 -9.86 -0.25
CA LEU A 68 -5.20 -10.65 0.11
C LEU A 68 -4.62 -11.36 -1.14
N ASP A 69 -5.47 -11.94 -1.98
CA ASP A 69 -5.06 -12.56 -3.24
C ASP A 69 -4.39 -11.55 -4.18
N PHE A 70 -4.90 -10.31 -4.23
CA PHE A 70 -4.27 -9.24 -5.01
C PHE A 70 -2.87 -8.89 -4.49
N ILE A 71 -2.68 -8.86 -3.15
CA ILE A 71 -1.36 -8.67 -2.53
C ILE A 71 -0.42 -9.83 -2.87
N ILE A 72 -0.89 -11.07 -2.76
CA ILE A 72 -0.11 -12.27 -3.06
C ILE A 72 0.31 -12.28 -4.53
N GLN A 73 -0.59 -11.94 -5.46
CA GLN A 73 -0.26 -11.81 -6.88
C GLN A 73 0.85 -10.78 -7.11
N GLY A 74 0.78 -9.63 -6.44
CA GLY A 74 1.82 -8.60 -6.49
C GLY A 74 3.16 -9.10 -5.93
N ALA A 75 3.14 -9.81 -4.81
CA ALA A 75 4.33 -10.39 -4.18
C ALA A 75 5.01 -11.42 -5.09
N VAL A 76 4.22 -12.31 -5.72
CA VAL A 76 4.70 -13.30 -6.69
C VAL A 76 5.28 -12.61 -7.94
N ALA A 77 4.56 -11.63 -8.49
CA ALA A 77 4.99 -10.92 -9.70
C ALA A 77 6.31 -10.16 -9.51
N ASN A 78 6.61 -9.72 -8.28
CA ASN A 78 7.84 -9.03 -7.92
C ASN A 78 8.89 -9.94 -7.26
N ALA A 79 8.68 -11.27 -7.28
CA ALA A 79 9.60 -12.26 -6.75
C ALA A 79 10.04 -11.99 -5.29
N LEU A 80 9.09 -11.61 -4.42
CA LEU A 80 9.35 -11.56 -2.99
C LEU A 80 9.72 -12.96 -2.45
N PRO A 81 10.40 -13.07 -1.29
CA PRO A 81 10.82 -14.35 -0.75
C PRO A 81 9.67 -15.35 -0.62
N ALA A 82 9.92 -16.59 -1.03
CA ALA A 82 8.90 -17.63 -1.05
C ALA A 82 8.28 -17.88 0.34
N GLU A 83 9.12 -17.85 1.39
CA GLU A 83 8.66 -18.00 2.78
C GLU A 83 7.67 -16.89 3.17
N TYR A 84 7.93 -15.65 2.76
CA TYR A 84 7.03 -14.52 3.00
C TYR A 84 5.71 -14.64 2.21
N ILE A 85 5.77 -15.15 0.97
CA ILE A 85 4.56 -15.42 0.20
C ILE A 85 3.70 -16.48 0.89
N GLU A 86 4.32 -17.53 1.45
CA GLU A 86 3.60 -18.54 2.22
C GLU A 86 3.02 -17.96 3.52
N GLU A 87 3.74 -17.08 4.22
CA GLU A 87 3.19 -16.34 5.37
C GLU A 87 1.94 -15.53 4.99
N LEU A 88 1.96 -14.83 3.85
CA LEU A 88 0.79 -14.08 3.35
C LEU A 88 -0.41 -15.00 3.10
N ARG A 89 -0.20 -16.22 2.58
CA ARG A 89 -1.27 -17.20 2.34
C ARG A 89 -1.92 -17.72 3.62
N GLN A 90 -1.23 -17.64 4.77
CA GLN A 90 -1.75 -18.09 6.06
C GLN A 90 -2.56 -17.00 6.79
N ILE A 91 -2.63 -15.77 6.25
CA ILE A 91 -3.41 -14.69 6.86
C ILE A 91 -4.90 -15.02 6.79
N GLU A 92 -5.57 -15.01 7.93
CA GLU A 92 -7.02 -15.18 8.00
C GLU A 92 -7.73 -14.09 7.19
N SER A 93 -8.68 -14.50 6.35
CA SER A 93 -9.43 -13.59 5.49
C SER A 93 -10.89 -13.99 5.39
N LYS A 94 -11.74 -13.05 4.97
CA LYS A 94 -13.17 -13.28 4.70
C LYS A 94 -13.55 -12.83 3.29
N PRO A 95 -14.60 -13.37 2.66
CA PRO A 95 -15.07 -12.84 1.37
C PRO A 95 -15.39 -11.34 1.45
N ALA A 96 -15.08 -10.60 0.38
CA ALA A 96 -15.39 -9.19 0.30
C ALA A 96 -16.91 -8.93 0.24
N GLU A 97 -17.36 -7.88 0.93
CA GLU A 97 -18.76 -7.40 0.89
C GLU A 97 -19.02 -6.50 -0.34
N TYR A 98 -18.00 -6.25 -1.16
CA TYR A 98 -18.01 -5.39 -2.34
C TYR A 98 -16.97 -5.86 -3.36
N ALA A 99 -17.06 -5.39 -4.61
CA ALA A 99 -16.10 -5.74 -5.64
C ALA A 99 -14.69 -5.19 -5.34
N VAL A 100 -13.68 -6.05 -5.40
CA VAL A 100 -12.26 -5.74 -5.15
C VAL A 100 -11.47 -5.81 -6.47
N PRO A 101 -10.52 -4.88 -6.75
CA PRO A 101 -10.14 -3.75 -5.92
C PRO A 101 -11.20 -2.64 -5.93
N LYS A 102 -11.39 -2.00 -4.76
CA LYS A 102 -12.32 -0.87 -4.61
C LYS A 102 -11.81 0.28 -5.46
N ARG A 103 -12.51 0.60 -6.56
CA ARG A 103 -12.21 1.80 -7.35
C ARG A 103 -12.53 3.02 -6.50
N LYS A 104 -11.52 3.83 -6.18
CA LYS A 104 -11.72 5.13 -5.56
C LYS A 104 -12.31 6.07 -6.62
N ASN A 105 -13.48 6.63 -6.35
CA ASN A 105 -14.06 7.69 -7.18
C ASN A 105 -13.37 9.00 -6.80
N PHE A 106 -12.31 9.37 -7.53
CA PHE A 106 -11.76 10.72 -7.43
C PHE A 106 -12.67 11.67 -8.18
N GLY A 107 -13.07 12.77 -7.54
CA GLY A 107 -13.81 13.84 -8.19
C GLY A 107 -13.04 14.37 -9.40
N ARG A 108 -13.76 14.73 -10.46
CA ARG A 108 -13.20 15.21 -11.74
C ARG A 108 -12.28 16.43 -11.57
N GLU A 109 -12.53 17.23 -10.53
CA GLU A 109 -11.74 18.41 -10.15
C GLU A 109 -10.33 18.03 -9.67
N LEU A 110 -10.20 16.96 -8.89
CA LEU A 110 -8.90 16.50 -8.37
C LEU A 110 -8.02 15.91 -9.47
N LEU A 111 -8.60 15.39 -10.56
CA LEU A 111 -7.83 14.92 -11.72
C LEU A 111 -7.33 16.09 -12.60
N ALA A 112 -7.97 17.25 -12.54
CA ALA A 112 -7.58 18.43 -13.32
C ALA A 112 -6.41 19.21 -12.69
N GLU A 113 -6.21 19.11 -11.37
CA GLU A 113 -5.10 19.75 -10.67
C GLU A 113 -3.76 18.98 -10.78
N ILE A 114 -3.79 17.76 -11.31
CA ILE A 114 -2.62 16.85 -11.40
C ILE A 114 -2.21 16.58 -12.87
N SER A 115 -2.81 17.29 -13.85
CA SER A 115 -2.39 17.29 -15.26
C SER A 115 -1.47 18.46 -15.57
#